data_AF-A0A222AJC4-F1
#
_entry.id   AF-A0A222AJC4-F1
#
_cell.length_a   1.000
_cell.length_b   1.000
_cell.length_c   1.000
_cell.angle_alpha   90.00
_cell.angle_beta   90.00
_cell.angle_gamma   90.00
#
_symmetry.space_group_name_H-M   'P 1'
#
loop_
_entity.id
_entity.type
_entity.pdbx_description
1 polymer ?
#
loop_
_entity_poly.entity_id
_entity_poly.type
_entity_poly.pdbx_seq_one_letter_code
_entity_poly.pdbx_strand_id
1 'polypeptide(L)'
;QSQVDKLYAGLKDLAGERRAKLDEALRLFQLSREVDDLEQWITERELVASSQELGQDYDHVTLLWERFKEFARETQAVGSERVATAERIADQMIAMGHSDNATIAQWKEGLKETWQDLLELIETRTQMLAASRELHKYFHDCKDTLQRVNEKARGVSDELGRDAISVGALQRKHHNFMQDLSTLHQQVEAIRAECARLGAMYAGEKAAEITRREAEVREAWAALSAACGARAAKLEDADHLYRFLNQVRTLTLWMDDVVRQMNTGEKPRDVSGVELLMNNHQSLKAEIDTREDNFSACISLGRELLARQHYASADIKEKLLQLTNQRNALLRRWEERWENLQLILEVYQFARDAAVAEAWLIAQEPYLMSQELGHTIDEVESLIKKHEAFEKSAAAQEDRFSALQRLTTFEVKEKKRRQEAAEAAEREKREREAAEAAAAAA
;
A
#
# COMPACT_ATOMS: atom_id res chain seq x y z
N GLN A 1 63.57 95.91 42.57
CA GLN A 1 62.41 95.49 41.77
C GLN A 1 62.75 94.33 40.83
N SER A 2 63.53 94.53 39.75
CA SER A 2 63.87 93.48 38.77
C SER A 2 64.41 92.15 39.35
N GLN A 3 65.25 92.18 40.39
CA GLN A 3 65.77 90.98 41.05
C GLN A 3 64.68 90.21 41.82
N VAL A 4 63.74 90.93 42.44
CA VAL A 4 62.61 90.33 43.16
C VAL A 4 61.61 89.73 42.16
N ASP A 5 61.36 90.39 41.03
CA ASP A 5 60.48 89.88 39.97
C ASP A 5 61.05 88.59 39.33
N LYS A 6 62.38 88.49 39.15
CA LYS A 6 63.04 87.26 38.68
C LYS A 6 62.98 86.12 39.69
N LEU A 7 63.18 86.42 40.98
CA LEU A 7 63.06 85.41 42.05
C LEU A 7 61.61 84.93 42.21
N TYR A 8 60.63 85.81 42.07
CA TYR A 8 59.21 85.47 42.09
C TYR A 8 58.81 84.64 40.86
N ALA A 9 59.29 84.98 39.67
CA ALA A 9 59.11 84.17 38.46
C ALA A 9 59.71 82.77 38.61
N GLY A 10 60.95 82.67 39.08
CA GLY A 10 61.60 81.38 39.34
C GLY A 10 60.89 80.55 40.41
N LEU A 11 60.38 81.16 41.48
CA LEU A 11 59.57 80.46 42.49
C LEU A 11 58.24 79.97 41.91
N LYS A 12 57.61 80.75 41.03
CA LYS A 12 56.38 80.36 40.32
C LYS A 12 56.62 79.19 39.36
N ASP A 13 57.76 79.20 38.67
CA ASP A 13 58.18 78.10 37.79
C ASP A 13 58.47 76.83 38.62
N LEU A 14 59.22 76.92 39.71
CA LEU A 14 59.46 75.83 40.66
C LEU A 14 58.17 75.27 41.28
N ALA A 15 57.21 76.14 41.63
CA ALA A 15 55.90 75.73 42.12
C ALA A 15 55.08 75.03 41.02
N GLY A 16 55.17 75.50 39.79
CA GLY A 16 54.58 74.88 38.60
C GLY A 16 55.17 73.49 38.32
N GLU A 17 56.49 73.36 38.33
CA GLU A 17 57.20 72.08 38.18
C GLU A 17 56.86 71.09 39.29
N ARG A 18 56.79 71.55 40.56
CA ARG A 18 56.39 70.69 41.67
C ARG A 18 54.96 70.21 41.52
N ARG A 19 54.03 71.09 41.10
CA ARG A 19 52.65 70.70 40.81
C ARG A 19 52.58 69.69 39.67
N ALA A 20 53.29 69.92 38.57
CA ALA A 20 53.34 69.00 37.44
C ALA A 20 53.84 67.61 37.86
N LYS A 21 54.91 67.52 38.66
CA LYS A 21 55.43 66.25 39.19
C LYS A 21 54.45 65.55 40.15
N LEU A 22 53.68 66.31 40.94
CA LEU A 22 52.66 65.75 41.82
C LEU A 22 51.46 65.24 41.02
N ASP A 23 51.03 65.96 39.99
CA ASP A 23 49.96 65.53 39.08
C ASP A 23 50.38 64.29 38.27
N GLU A 24 51.65 64.23 37.87
CA GLU A 24 52.29 63.08 37.23
C GLU A 24 52.26 61.84 38.13
N ALA A 25 52.78 61.95 39.36
CA ALA A 25 52.74 60.88 40.35
C ALA A 25 51.31 60.43 40.68
N LEU A 26 50.35 61.36 40.81
CA LEU A 26 48.95 61.04 41.05
C LEU A 26 48.36 60.18 39.92
N ARG A 27 48.63 60.54 38.66
CA ARG A 27 48.17 59.76 37.49
C ARG A 27 48.82 58.38 37.44
N LEU A 28 50.10 58.27 37.79
CA LEU A 28 50.80 56.98 37.88
C LEU A 28 50.15 56.05 38.91
N PHE A 29 49.90 56.54 40.13
CA PHE A 29 49.24 55.72 41.16
C PHE A 29 47.78 55.40 40.82
N GLN A 30 47.07 56.30 40.13
CA GLN A 30 45.71 56.02 39.64
C GLN A 30 45.72 54.91 38.58
N LEU A 31 46.66 54.95 37.64
CA LEU A 31 46.81 53.90 36.62
C LEU A 31 47.23 52.57 37.25
N SER A 32 48.22 52.58 38.16
CA SER A 32 48.66 51.37 38.87
C SER A 32 47.48 50.69 39.57
N ARG A 33 46.66 51.44 40.32
CA ARG A 33 45.50 50.88 41.00
C ARG A 33 44.47 50.31 40.02
N GLU A 34 44.19 51.01 38.92
CA GLU A 34 43.24 50.51 37.91
C GLU A 34 43.75 49.23 37.24
N VAL A 35 45.06 49.13 36.98
CA VAL A 35 45.69 47.91 36.45
C VAL A 35 45.59 46.77 37.46
N ASP A 36 45.96 46.99 38.72
CA ASP A 36 45.88 45.97 39.78
C ASP A 36 44.43 45.47 39.97
N ASP A 37 43.46 46.39 40.03
CA ASP A 37 42.02 46.09 40.15
C ASP A 37 41.51 45.31 38.93
N LEU A 38 42.06 45.57 37.74
CA LEU A 38 41.74 44.83 36.51
C LEU A 38 42.36 43.44 36.49
N GLU A 39 43.63 43.31 36.85
CA GLU A 39 44.33 42.02 36.91
C GLU A 39 43.67 41.07 37.92
N GLN A 40 43.27 41.59 39.08
CA GLN A 40 42.50 40.80 40.05
C GLN A 40 41.16 40.36 39.46
N TRP A 41 40.43 41.27 38.80
CA TRP A 41 39.16 40.94 38.16
C TRP A 41 39.33 39.90 37.04
N ILE A 42 40.39 39.98 36.23
CA ILE A 42 40.73 38.99 35.21
C ILE A 42 40.97 37.63 35.88
N THR A 43 41.78 37.57 36.93
CA THR A 43 42.08 36.34 37.68
C THR A 43 40.80 35.66 38.21
N GLU A 44 39.84 36.44 38.72
CA GLU A 44 38.54 35.91 39.16
C GLU A 44 37.72 35.31 38.00
N ARG A 45 37.81 35.89 36.81
CA ARG A 45 37.13 35.40 35.59
C ARG A 45 37.82 34.16 35.02
N GLU A 46 39.16 34.09 35.08
CA GLU A 46 39.94 32.92 34.68
C GLU A 46 39.54 31.67 35.47
N LEU A 47 39.22 31.80 36.76
CA LEU A 47 38.76 30.68 37.58
C LEU A 47 37.47 30.04 37.03
N VAL A 48 36.56 30.85 36.50
CA VAL A 48 35.32 30.37 35.88
C VAL A 48 35.59 29.81 34.48
N ALA A 49 36.46 30.47 33.71
CA ALA A 49 36.84 30.07 32.35
C ALA A 49 37.68 28.77 32.31
N SER A 50 38.41 28.46 33.38
CA SER A 50 39.29 27.28 33.48
C SER A 50 38.60 26.02 34.00
N SER A 51 37.31 26.09 34.38
CA SER A 51 36.54 24.93 34.81
C SER A 51 36.60 23.79 33.78
N GLN A 52 36.64 22.55 34.24
CA GLN A 52 36.70 21.34 33.40
C GLN A 52 35.35 20.59 33.34
N GLU A 53 34.31 21.14 33.96
CA GLU A 53 32.98 20.53 33.93
C GLU A 53 32.34 20.71 32.55
N LEU A 54 31.95 19.59 31.92
CA LEU A 54 31.37 19.52 30.57
C LEU A 54 29.94 18.98 30.53
N GLY A 55 29.30 18.81 31.70
CA GLY A 55 27.97 18.22 31.83
C GLY A 55 27.97 16.69 31.88
N GLN A 56 26.85 16.12 32.33
CA GLN A 56 26.65 14.67 32.50
C GLN A 56 25.60 14.10 31.53
N ASP A 57 24.66 14.94 31.11
CA ASP A 57 23.60 14.66 30.16
C ASP A 57 23.28 15.92 29.34
N TYR A 58 22.35 15.80 28.39
CA TYR A 58 21.99 16.88 27.47
C TYR A 58 21.42 18.11 28.16
N ASP A 59 20.63 17.94 29.22
CA ASP A 59 20.01 19.05 29.95
C ASP A 59 21.06 19.79 30.77
N HIS A 60 21.91 19.05 31.48
CA HIS A 60 22.99 19.61 32.29
C HIS A 60 24.02 20.37 31.43
N VAL A 61 24.49 19.78 30.32
CA VAL A 61 25.44 20.49 29.45
C VAL A 61 24.80 21.69 28.74
N THR A 62 23.51 21.63 28.43
CA THR A 62 22.79 22.79 27.86
C THR A 62 22.74 23.93 28.86
N LEU A 63 22.42 23.66 30.13
CA LEU A 63 22.45 24.66 31.19
C LEU A 63 23.84 25.27 31.37
N LEU A 64 24.89 24.45 31.42
CA LEU A 64 26.27 24.92 31.54
C LEU A 64 26.69 25.78 30.36
N TRP A 65 26.36 25.35 29.13
CA TRP A 65 26.66 26.07 27.90
C TRP A 65 25.95 27.43 27.83
N GLU A 66 24.66 27.50 28.15
CA GLU A 66 23.89 28.75 28.16
C GLU A 66 24.44 29.73 29.19
N ARG A 67 24.67 29.26 30.43
CA ARG A 67 25.24 30.06 31.51
C ARG A 67 26.64 30.56 31.17
N PHE A 68 27.48 29.71 30.58
CA PHE A 68 28.83 30.10 30.20
C PHE A 68 28.85 31.08 29.02
N LYS A 69 27.92 30.94 28.08
CA LYS A 69 27.75 31.89 26.96
C LYS A 69 27.34 33.28 27.44
N GLU A 70 26.46 33.36 28.45
CA GLU A 70 26.13 34.62 29.11
C GLU A 70 27.33 35.21 29.84
N PHE A 71 28.03 34.38 30.64
CA PHE A 71 29.27 34.78 31.31
C PHE A 71 30.32 35.32 30.34
N ALA A 72 30.55 34.66 29.21
CA ALA A 72 31.52 35.07 28.18
C ALA A 72 31.15 36.43 27.58
N ARG A 73 29.86 36.62 27.22
CA ARG A 73 29.34 37.88 26.67
C ARG A 73 29.51 39.02 27.66
N GLU A 74 29.14 38.82 28.92
CA GLU A 74 29.25 39.83 29.96
C GLU A 74 30.72 40.17 30.26
N THR A 75 31.58 39.15 30.36
CA THR A 75 33.00 39.34 30.62
C THR A 75 33.66 40.10 29.48
N GLN A 76 33.38 39.74 28.23
CA GLN A 76 33.90 40.46 27.07
C GLN A 76 33.41 41.91 27.01
N ALA A 77 32.12 42.16 27.28
CA ALA A 77 31.55 43.51 27.24
C ALA A 77 32.19 44.43 28.30
N VAL A 78 32.25 43.98 29.55
CA VAL A 78 32.81 44.77 30.67
C VAL A 78 34.33 44.88 30.56
N GLY A 79 35.02 43.77 30.30
CA GLY A 79 36.48 43.73 30.26
C GLY A 79 37.07 44.53 29.10
N SER A 80 36.49 44.44 27.90
CA SER A 80 37.01 45.18 26.74
C SER A 80 36.97 46.69 26.94
N GLU A 81 35.89 47.23 27.53
CA GLU A 81 35.77 48.66 27.80
C GLU A 81 36.77 49.14 28.86
N ARG A 82 36.93 48.37 29.94
CA ARG A 82 37.84 48.72 31.03
C ARG A 82 39.31 48.64 30.58
N VAL A 83 39.70 47.58 29.88
CA VAL A 83 41.05 47.42 29.32
C VAL A 83 41.35 48.54 28.32
N ALA A 84 40.44 48.85 27.39
CA ALA A 84 40.62 49.95 26.45
C ALA A 84 40.75 51.32 27.14
N THR A 85 40.06 51.51 28.27
CA THR A 85 40.19 52.74 29.07
C THR A 85 41.56 52.84 29.73
N ALA A 86 42.04 51.76 30.35
CA ALA A 86 43.38 51.70 30.94
C ALA A 86 44.48 51.90 29.89
N GLU A 87 44.36 51.26 28.72
CA GLU A 87 45.27 51.45 27.58
C GLU A 87 45.32 52.91 27.12
N ARG A 88 44.14 53.56 26.96
CA ARG A 88 44.07 54.97 26.55
C ARG A 88 44.73 55.89 27.58
N ILE A 89 44.57 55.62 28.87
CA ILE A 89 45.23 56.41 29.94
C ILE A 89 46.75 56.23 29.87
N ALA A 90 47.22 54.97 29.74
CA ALA A 90 48.64 54.66 29.61
C ALA A 90 49.26 55.33 28.37
N ASP A 91 48.61 55.26 27.21
CA ASP A 91 49.07 55.89 25.97
C ASP A 91 49.16 57.42 26.07
N GLN A 92 48.17 58.04 26.74
CA GLN A 92 48.20 59.49 26.99
C GLN A 92 49.38 59.89 27.88
N MET A 93 49.68 59.10 28.92
CA MET A 93 50.83 59.36 29.80
C MET A 93 52.16 59.18 29.06
N ILE A 94 52.27 58.14 28.23
CA ILE A 94 53.45 57.88 27.40
C ILE A 94 53.69 59.03 26.41
N ALA A 95 52.63 59.48 25.73
CA ALA A 95 52.69 60.57 24.76
C ALA A 95 53.06 61.93 25.40
N MET A 96 52.71 62.15 26.67
CA MET A 96 53.10 63.33 27.44
C MET A 96 54.55 63.29 27.94
N GLY A 97 55.27 62.18 27.73
CA GLY A 97 56.68 62.04 28.12
C GLY A 97 56.88 61.85 29.62
N HIS A 98 55.99 61.08 30.27
CA HIS A 98 56.08 60.78 31.70
C HIS A 98 57.44 60.13 32.07
N SER A 99 57.95 60.46 33.24
CA SER A 99 59.25 59.99 33.77
C SER A 99 59.32 58.47 33.87
N ASP A 100 58.26 57.81 34.35
CA ASP A 100 58.10 56.34 34.41
C ASP A 100 57.53 55.66 33.14
N ASN A 101 57.76 56.22 31.94
CA ASN A 101 57.21 55.68 30.68
C ASN A 101 57.48 54.18 30.46
N ALA A 102 58.65 53.67 30.87
CA ALA A 102 58.99 52.26 30.72
C ALA A 102 58.08 51.35 31.57
N THR A 103 57.83 51.74 32.82
CA THR A 103 56.95 51.02 33.75
C THR A 103 55.50 51.05 33.27
N ILE A 104 55.02 52.21 32.80
CA ILE A 104 53.66 52.36 32.25
C ILE A 104 53.45 51.47 31.03
N ALA A 105 54.44 51.42 30.13
CA ALA A 105 54.39 50.54 28.96
C ALA A 105 54.38 49.07 29.37
N GLN A 106 55.18 48.67 30.38
CA GLN A 106 55.18 47.31 30.89
C GLN A 106 53.83 46.90 31.47
N TRP A 107 53.20 47.75 32.30
CA TRP A 107 51.86 47.47 32.86
C TRP A 107 50.79 47.37 31.78
N LYS A 108 50.84 48.27 30.78
CA LYS A 108 49.91 48.23 29.65
C LYS A 108 50.01 46.90 28.89
N GLU A 109 51.22 46.48 28.51
CA GLU A 109 51.40 45.25 27.74
C GLU A 109 51.08 44.00 28.58
N GLY A 110 51.42 43.98 29.88
CA GLY A 110 51.06 42.86 30.77
C GLY A 110 49.55 42.70 30.99
N LEU A 111 48.82 43.82 31.18
CA LEU A 111 47.36 43.81 31.25
C LEU A 111 46.73 43.31 29.95
N LYS A 112 47.31 43.69 28.80
CA LYS A 112 46.83 43.25 27.50
C LYS A 112 47.06 41.75 27.27
N GLU A 113 48.23 41.24 27.68
CA GLU A 113 48.57 39.81 27.60
C GLU A 113 47.60 38.98 28.45
N THR A 114 47.43 39.31 29.73
CA THR A 114 46.50 38.62 30.64
C THR A 114 45.03 38.70 30.18
N TRP A 115 44.62 39.83 29.59
CA TRP A 115 43.30 39.95 28.98
C TRP A 115 43.13 39.04 27.75
N GLN A 116 44.16 38.95 26.90
CA GLN A 116 44.16 38.04 25.74
C GLN A 116 44.11 36.57 26.18
N ASP A 117 44.89 36.18 27.18
CA ASP A 117 44.89 34.82 27.74
C ASP A 117 43.51 34.42 28.27
N LEU A 118 42.82 35.33 29.00
CA LEU A 118 41.45 35.10 29.44
C LEU A 118 40.48 34.92 28.27
N LEU A 119 40.60 35.71 27.20
CA LEU A 119 39.76 35.55 26.01
C LEU A 119 39.98 34.20 25.33
N GLU A 120 41.22 33.73 25.22
CA GLU A 120 41.54 32.40 24.68
C GLU A 120 40.99 31.26 25.55
N LEU A 121 41.05 31.40 26.87
CA LEU A 121 40.42 30.45 27.81
C LEU A 121 38.90 30.40 27.64
N ILE A 122 38.26 31.58 27.54
CA ILE A 122 36.82 31.68 27.30
C ILE A 122 36.44 31.04 25.96
N GLU A 123 37.20 31.30 24.91
CA GLU A 123 36.95 30.70 23.59
C GLU A 123 37.09 29.17 23.64
N THR A 124 38.18 28.67 24.23
CA THR A 124 38.44 27.23 24.37
C THR A 124 37.31 26.55 25.13
N ARG A 125 36.91 27.08 26.29
CA ARG A 125 35.81 26.50 27.07
C ARG A 125 34.46 26.59 26.35
N THR A 126 34.21 27.66 25.60
CA THR A 126 33.01 27.81 24.77
C THR A 126 32.93 26.70 23.72
N GLN A 127 34.05 26.42 23.03
CA GLN A 127 34.13 25.34 22.04
C GLN A 127 33.97 23.96 22.69
N MET A 128 34.60 23.72 23.84
CA MET A 128 34.48 22.46 24.58
C MET A 128 33.04 22.17 25.04
N LEU A 129 32.35 23.17 25.60
CA LEU A 129 30.95 23.04 26.02
C LEU A 129 30.01 22.85 24.81
N ALA A 130 30.28 23.52 23.70
CA ALA A 130 29.52 23.35 22.46
C ALA A 130 29.67 21.92 21.91
N ALA A 131 30.90 21.39 21.84
CA ALA A 131 31.18 20.02 21.39
C ALA A 131 30.57 18.96 22.33
N SER A 132 30.66 19.17 23.65
CA SER A 132 30.02 18.30 24.64
C SER A 132 28.49 18.29 24.48
N ARG A 133 27.89 19.48 24.31
CA ARG A 133 26.45 19.62 24.10
C ARG A 133 25.98 18.91 22.84
N GLU A 134 26.72 19.06 21.75
CA GLU A 134 26.42 18.41 20.47
C GLU A 134 26.44 16.88 20.60
N LEU A 135 27.45 16.34 21.27
CA LEU A 135 27.56 14.89 21.50
C LEU A 135 26.44 14.35 22.40
N HIS A 136 26.14 15.02 23.51
CA HIS A 136 25.04 14.61 24.40
C HIS A 136 23.68 14.75 23.73
N LYS A 137 23.47 15.79 22.91
CA LYS A 137 22.26 15.95 22.09
C LYS A 137 22.10 14.76 21.16
N TYR A 138 23.16 14.36 20.46
CA TYR A 138 23.12 13.21 19.57
C TYR A 138 22.71 11.92 20.30
N PHE A 139 23.29 11.63 21.47
CA PHE A 139 22.90 10.46 22.25
C PHE A 139 21.46 10.53 22.77
N HIS A 140 21.00 11.72 23.16
CA HIS A 140 19.60 11.97 23.53
C HIS A 140 18.66 11.69 22.33
N ASP A 141 18.96 12.28 21.17
CA ASP A 141 18.18 12.12 19.94
C ASP A 141 18.12 10.65 19.49
N CYS A 142 19.23 9.90 19.59
CA CYS A 142 19.27 8.46 19.34
C CYS A 142 18.34 7.70 20.27
N LYS A 143 18.39 7.99 21.58
CA LYS A 143 17.56 7.33 22.59
C LYS A 143 16.07 7.60 22.38
N ASP A 144 15.68 8.86 22.17
CA ASP A 144 14.28 9.24 21.90
C ASP A 144 13.76 8.57 20.62
N THR A 145 14.53 8.66 19.53
CA THR A 145 14.15 8.06 18.25
C THR A 145 14.01 6.55 18.37
N LEU A 146 14.97 5.88 19.03
CA LEU A 146 14.91 4.43 19.27
C LEU A 146 13.66 4.05 20.08
N GLN A 147 13.33 4.79 21.13
CA GLN A 147 12.13 4.55 21.92
C GLN A 147 10.87 4.66 21.05
N ARG A 148 10.75 5.73 20.25
CA ARG A 148 9.60 5.97 19.38
C ARG A 148 9.46 4.91 18.27
N VAL A 149 10.58 4.44 17.70
CA VAL A 149 10.59 3.32 16.75
C VAL A 149 10.06 2.05 17.41
N ASN A 150 10.55 1.72 18.62
CA ASN A 150 10.10 0.53 19.35
C ASN A 150 8.62 0.60 19.76
N GLU A 151 8.13 1.78 20.16
CA GLU A 151 6.71 1.99 20.44
C GLU A 151 5.85 1.76 19.19
N LYS A 152 6.27 2.29 18.03
CA LYS A 152 5.57 2.06 16.75
C LYS A 152 5.63 0.59 16.33
N ALA A 153 6.74 -0.11 16.55
CA ALA A 153 6.88 -1.54 16.26
C ALA A 153 5.90 -2.40 17.05
N ARG A 154 5.69 -2.10 18.34
CA ARG A 154 4.68 -2.79 19.17
C ARG A 154 3.24 -2.52 18.72
N GLY A 155 3.01 -1.41 18.01
CA GLY A 155 1.70 -1.04 17.47
C GLY A 155 1.36 -1.71 16.14
N VAL A 156 2.28 -2.44 15.51
CA VAL A 156 2.01 -3.17 14.27
C VAL A 156 1.11 -4.36 14.58
N SER A 157 -0.17 -4.24 14.23
CA SER A 157 -1.16 -5.32 14.41
C SER A 157 -0.84 -6.54 13.52
N ASP A 158 -1.36 -7.71 13.87
CA ASP A 158 -1.36 -8.92 13.03
C ASP A 158 -2.73 -9.24 12.41
N GLU A 159 -3.75 -8.43 12.70
CA GLU A 159 -5.12 -8.67 12.20
C GLU A 159 -5.22 -8.49 10.69
N LEU A 160 -5.86 -9.44 10.01
CA LEU A 160 -6.07 -9.43 8.54
C LEU A 160 -7.51 -9.15 8.13
N GLY A 161 -8.46 -9.15 9.07
CA GLY A 161 -9.88 -9.02 8.77
C GLY A 161 -10.54 -10.37 8.47
N ARG A 162 -11.87 -10.36 8.36
CA ARG A 162 -12.72 -11.56 8.18
C ARG A 162 -13.57 -11.55 6.91
N ASP A 163 -13.52 -10.45 6.18
CA ASP A 163 -14.27 -10.18 4.96
C ASP A 163 -13.59 -9.05 4.17
N ALA A 164 -13.93 -8.91 2.87
CA ALA A 164 -13.32 -7.91 1.98
C ALA A 164 -13.43 -6.46 2.50
N ILE A 165 -14.51 -6.11 3.20
CA ILE A 165 -14.74 -4.76 3.70
C ILE A 165 -13.78 -4.48 4.86
N SER A 166 -13.68 -5.43 5.80
CA SER A 166 -12.77 -5.35 6.95
C SER A 166 -11.30 -5.34 6.52
N VAL A 167 -10.91 -6.15 5.53
CA VAL A 167 -9.54 -6.16 4.97
C VAL A 167 -9.23 -4.81 4.34
N GLY A 168 -10.12 -4.29 3.49
CA GLY A 168 -9.94 -2.97 2.86
C GLY A 168 -9.85 -1.83 3.89
N ALA A 169 -10.60 -1.91 5.00
CA ALA A 169 -10.46 -0.94 6.10
C ALA A 169 -9.10 -1.05 6.79
N LEU A 170 -8.59 -2.26 7.03
CA LEU A 170 -7.28 -2.51 7.63
C LEU A 170 -6.13 -2.09 6.70
N GLN A 171 -6.26 -2.27 5.38
CA GLN A 171 -5.31 -1.77 4.39
C GLN A 171 -5.21 -0.25 4.42
N ARG A 172 -6.35 0.46 4.45
CA ARG A 172 -6.35 1.94 4.58
C ARG A 172 -5.71 2.38 5.90
N LYS A 173 -6.05 1.73 7.00
CA LYS A 173 -5.44 2.01 8.31
C LYS A 173 -3.93 1.78 8.30
N HIS A 174 -3.47 0.71 7.66
CA HIS A 174 -2.04 0.41 7.52
C HIS A 174 -1.32 1.41 6.61
N HIS A 175 -1.95 1.83 5.51
CA HIS A 175 -1.40 2.87 4.64
C HIS A 175 -1.19 4.19 5.38
N ASN A 176 -2.19 4.63 6.16
CA ASN A 176 -2.06 5.83 7.00
C ASN A 176 -0.93 5.67 8.04
N PHE A 177 -0.85 4.49 8.66
CA PHE A 177 0.25 4.20 9.60
C PHE A 177 1.62 4.32 8.92
N MET A 178 1.80 3.82 7.70
CA MET A 178 3.06 3.99 6.95
C MET A 178 3.34 5.45 6.61
N GLN A 179 2.32 6.23 6.26
CA GLN A 179 2.48 7.67 6.03
C GLN A 179 2.95 8.39 7.30
N ASP A 180 2.38 8.05 8.45
CA ASP A 180 2.76 8.61 9.75
C ASP A 180 4.21 8.27 10.15
N LEU A 181 4.80 7.21 9.58
CA LEU A 181 6.20 6.84 9.80
C LEU A 181 7.18 7.75 9.03
N SER A 182 6.73 8.58 8.09
CA SER A 182 7.59 9.46 7.29
C SER A 182 8.43 10.41 8.13
N THR A 183 7.83 11.05 9.15
CA THR A 183 8.58 11.94 10.06
C THR A 183 9.63 11.18 10.87
N LEU A 184 9.31 9.95 11.28
CA LEU A 184 10.25 9.11 12.03
C LEU A 184 11.40 8.64 11.14
N HIS A 185 11.13 8.35 9.86
CA HIS A 185 12.16 8.05 8.88
C HIS A 185 13.15 9.22 8.71
N GLN A 186 12.64 10.45 8.60
CA GLN A 186 13.49 11.65 8.50
C GLN A 186 14.40 11.82 9.72
N GLN A 187 13.90 11.50 10.92
CA GLN A 187 14.69 11.53 12.16
C GLN A 187 15.79 10.47 12.17
N VAL A 188 15.51 9.26 11.68
CA VAL A 188 16.52 8.19 11.53
C VAL A 188 17.61 8.61 10.54
N GLU A 189 17.26 9.22 9.40
CA GLU A 189 18.24 9.70 8.43
C GLU A 189 19.06 10.89 8.98
N ALA A 190 18.44 11.77 9.78
CA ALA A 190 19.17 12.85 10.47
C ALA A 190 20.21 12.29 11.45
N ILE A 191 19.87 11.25 12.22
CA ILE A 191 20.82 10.55 13.10
C ILE A 191 21.98 9.94 12.31
N ARG A 192 21.72 9.35 11.14
CA ARG A 192 22.77 8.81 10.27
C ARG A 192 23.72 9.88 9.75
N ALA A 193 23.17 10.99 9.27
CA ALA A 193 23.99 12.12 8.80
C ALA A 193 24.85 12.68 9.94
N GLU A 194 24.27 12.79 11.14
CA GLU A 194 24.96 13.29 12.31
C GLU A 194 26.03 12.31 12.83
N CYS A 195 25.76 11.00 12.77
CA CYS A 195 26.76 9.96 13.06
C CYS A 195 27.98 10.07 12.14
N ALA A 196 27.77 10.32 10.84
CA ALA A 196 28.86 10.47 9.89
C ALA A 196 29.70 11.73 10.19
N ARG A 197 29.04 12.83 10.57
CA ARG A 197 29.69 14.09 10.93
C ARG A 197 30.50 13.95 12.23
N LEU A 198 29.88 13.45 13.30
CA LEU A 198 30.54 13.23 14.60
C LEU A 198 31.62 12.14 14.53
N GLY A 199 31.41 11.09 13.75
CA GLY A 199 32.38 10.02 13.54
C GLY A 199 33.70 10.49 12.93
N ALA A 200 33.69 11.60 12.18
CA ALA A 200 34.92 12.22 11.67
C ALA A 200 35.67 13.06 12.71
N MET A 201 34.99 13.48 13.79
CA MET A 201 35.55 14.37 14.82
C MET A 201 36.06 13.63 16.06
N TYR A 202 35.52 12.44 16.33
CA TYR A 202 35.86 11.62 17.49
C TYR A 202 36.66 10.37 17.08
N ALA A 203 37.48 9.86 17.98
CA ALA A 203 38.23 8.61 17.81
C ALA A 203 38.11 7.70 19.05
N GLY A 204 38.53 6.44 18.91
CA GLY A 204 38.55 5.47 20.00
C GLY A 204 37.15 5.10 20.50
N GLU A 205 36.98 4.98 21.82
CA GLU A 205 35.74 4.51 22.45
C GLU A 205 34.54 5.41 22.15
N LYS A 206 34.72 6.74 22.14
CA LYS A 206 33.63 7.67 21.81
C LYS A 206 33.11 7.49 20.39
N ALA A 207 34.01 7.31 19.41
CA ALA A 207 33.62 7.05 18.03
C ALA A 207 32.89 5.71 17.87
N ALA A 208 33.36 4.68 18.60
CA ALA A 208 32.70 3.38 18.65
C ALA A 208 31.29 3.48 19.26
N GLU A 209 31.12 4.26 20.34
CA GLU A 209 29.81 4.48 20.95
C GLU A 209 28.86 5.23 20.01
N ILE A 210 29.32 6.31 19.36
CA ILE A 210 28.52 7.05 18.35
C ILE A 210 27.99 6.07 17.29
N THR A 211 28.88 5.27 16.71
CA THR A 211 28.52 4.30 15.68
C THR A 211 27.55 3.22 16.20
N ARG A 212 27.75 2.74 17.43
CA ARG A 212 26.86 1.75 18.06
C ARG A 212 25.45 2.30 18.24
N ARG A 213 25.31 3.56 18.69
CA ARG A 213 23.99 4.19 18.88
C ARG A 213 23.23 4.39 17.56
N GLU A 214 23.93 4.79 16.49
CA GLU A 214 23.33 4.82 15.14
C GLU A 214 22.86 3.43 14.72
N ALA A 215 23.70 2.41 14.92
CA ALA A 215 23.37 1.03 14.54
C ALA A 215 22.11 0.52 15.27
N GLU A 216 21.97 0.78 16.58
CA GLU A 216 20.77 0.44 17.36
C GLU A 216 19.49 1.04 16.74
N VAL A 217 19.52 2.34 16.42
CA VAL A 217 18.38 3.04 15.79
C VAL A 217 18.11 2.48 14.39
N ARG A 218 19.15 2.27 13.59
CA ARG A 218 19.03 1.74 12.22
C ARG A 218 18.44 0.35 12.21
N GLU A 219 18.90 -0.55 13.06
CA GLU A 219 18.43 -1.93 13.13
C GLU A 219 16.97 -1.98 13.59
N ALA A 220 16.60 -1.19 14.59
CA ALA A 220 15.21 -1.07 15.03
C ALA A 220 14.31 -0.54 13.90
N TRP A 221 14.77 0.48 13.16
CA TRP A 221 14.03 1.02 12.01
C TRP A 221 13.88 0.00 10.88
N ALA A 222 14.94 -0.75 10.56
CA ALA A 222 14.92 -1.79 9.55
C ALA A 222 13.94 -2.92 9.95
N ALA A 223 13.94 -3.33 11.22
CA ALA A 223 13.01 -4.32 11.74
C ALA A 223 11.55 -3.84 11.65
N LEU A 224 11.26 -2.60 12.05
CA LEU A 224 9.93 -1.98 11.90
C LEU A 224 9.48 -1.94 10.42
N SER A 225 10.37 -1.50 9.53
CA SER A 225 10.07 -1.40 8.09
C SER A 225 9.76 -2.77 7.49
N ALA A 226 10.55 -3.78 7.87
CA ALA A 226 10.32 -5.16 7.44
C ALA A 226 8.99 -5.71 7.97
N ALA A 227 8.65 -5.46 9.25
CA ALA A 227 7.38 -5.86 9.83
C ALA A 227 6.18 -5.19 9.12
N CYS A 228 6.29 -3.90 8.80
CA CYS A 228 5.29 -3.19 8.00
C CYS A 228 5.15 -3.80 6.60
N GLY A 229 6.25 -4.07 5.90
CA GLY A 229 6.23 -4.72 4.58
C GLY A 229 5.60 -6.10 4.62
N ALA A 230 5.94 -6.92 5.62
CA ALA A 230 5.35 -8.24 5.82
C ALA A 230 3.85 -8.16 6.11
N ARG A 231 3.40 -7.17 6.90
CA ARG A 231 1.97 -6.92 7.15
C ARG A 231 1.25 -6.50 5.88
N ALA A 232 1.83 -5.59 5.08
CA ALA A 232 1.26 -5.16 3.81
C ALA A 232 1.03 -6.35 2.87
N ALA A 233 2.03 -7.23 2.72
CA ALA A 233 1.91 -8.43 1.91
C ALA A 233 0.80 -9.37 2.42
N LYS A 234 0.71 -9.62 3.74
CA LYS A 234 -0.37 -10.45 4.32
C LYS A 234 -1.76 -9.84 4.10
N LEU A 235 -1.90 -8.51 4.18
CA LEU A 235 -3.16 -7.82 3.92
C LEU A 235 -3.55 -7.86 2.44
N GLU A 236 -2.57 -7.80 1.53
CA GLU A 236 -2.79 -7.99 0.10
C GLU A 236 -3.23 -9.41 -0.24
N ASP A 237 -2.57 -10.42 0.34
CA ASP A 237 -2.98 -11.82 0.23
C ASP A 237 -4.41 -12.05 0.73
N ALA A 238 -4.76 -11.49 1.89
CA ALA A 238 -6.12 -11.53 2.41
C ALA A 238 -7.14 -10.85 1.48
N ASP A 239 -6.81 -9.70 0.90
CA ASP A 239 -7.69 -9.00 -0.04
C ASP A 239 -7.92 -9.84 -1.31
N HIS A 240 -6.86 -10.44 -1.86
CA HIS A 240 -6.96 -11.33 -3.00
C HIS A 240 -7.82 -12.57 -2.71
N LEU A 241 -7.66 -13.17 -1.53
CA LEU A 241 -8.50 -14.27 -1.08
C LEU A 241 -9.98 -13.88 -1.05
N TYR A 242 -10.33 -12.77 -0.38
CA TYR A 242 -11.74 -12.37 -0.26
C TYR A 242 -12.33 -11.89 -1.58
N ARG A 243 -11.54 -11.29 -2.47
CA ARG A 243 -11.95 -10.98 -3.84
C ARG A 243 -12.30 -12.25 -4.61
N PHE A 244 -11.44 -13.27 -4.55
CA PHE A 244 -11.69 -14.59 -5.13
C PHE A 244 -12.96 -15.23 -4.56
N LEU A 245 -13.10 -15.30 -3.23
CA LEU A 245 -14.27 -15.88 -2.57
C LEU A 245 -15.58 -15.17 -2.94
N ASN A 246 -15.55 -13.84 -3.07
CA ASN A 246 -16.70 -13.06 -3.54
C ASN A 246 -17.05 -13.37 -5.00
N GLN A 247 -16.05 -13.50 -5.88
CA GLN A 247 -16.30 -13.90 -7.27
C GLN A 247 -16.92 -15.30 -7.35
N VAL A 248 -16.37 -16.28 -6.61
CA VAL A 248 -16.92 -17.64 -6.52
C VAL A 248 -18.38 -17.59 -6.07
N ARG A 249 -18.67 -16.89 -4.97
CA ARG A 249 -20.02 -16.77 -4.42
C ARG A 249 -20.99 -16.14 -5.43
N THR A 250 -20.60 -15.04 -6.07
CA THR A 250 -21.45 -14.36 -7.07
C THR A 250 -21.75 -15.27 -8.26
N LEU A 251 -20.74 -15.98 -8.76
CA LEU A 251 -20.89 -16.91 -9.87
C LEU A 251 -21.77 -18.11 -9.47
N THR A 252 -21.56 -18.71 -8.30
CA THR A 252 -22.41 -19.81 -7.82
C THR A 252 -23.88 -19.40 -7.70
N LEU A 253 -24.17 -18.25 -7.08
CA LEU A 253 -25.54 -17.76 -6.96
C LEU A 253 -26.19 -17.48 -8.31
N TRP A 254 -25.43 -16.93 -9.26
CA TRP A 254 -25.91 -16.72 -10.62
C TRP A 254 -26.18 -18.04 -11.35
N MET A 255 -25.28 -19.03 -11.25
CA MET A 255 -25.50 -20.36 -11.86
C MET A 255 -26.76 -21.02 -11.30
N ASP A 256 -26.97 -20.96 -9.97
CA ASP A 256 -28.16 -21.51 -9.33
C ASP A 256 -29.45 -20.84 -9.86
N ASP A 257 -29.41 -19.53 -10.15
CA ASP A 257 -30.52 -18.81 -10.75
C ASP A 257 -30.77 -19.22 -12.21
N VAL A 258 -29.73 -19.31 -13.05
CA VAL A 258 -29.88 -19.78 -14.44
C VAL A 258 -30.41 -21.21 -14.48
N VAL A 259 -29.93 -22.10 -13.61
CA VAL A 259 -30.48 -23.46 -13.48
C VAL A 259 -31.95 -23.42 -13.08
N ARG A 260 -32.36 -22.53 -12.18
CA ARG A 260 -33.77 -22.36 -11.80
C ARG A 260 -34.61 -21.91 -13.00
N GLN A 261 -34.15 -20.94 -13.77
CA GLN A 261 -34.84 -20.46 -14.98
C GLN A 261 -34.93 -21.54 -16.06
N MET A 262 -33.90 -22.36 -16.22
CA MET A 262 -33.91 -23.53 -17.13
C MET A 262 -34.85 -24.65 -16.68
N ASN A 263 -35.42 -24.64 -15.47
CA ASN A 263 -36.32 -25.68 -14.98
C ASN A 263 -37.76 -25.19 -14.87
N THR A 264 -38.15 -24.16 -15.64
CA THR A 264 -39.55 -23.73 -15.75
C THR A 264 -40.43 -24.88 -16.25
N GLY A 265 -41.56 -25.10 -15.58
CA GLY A 265 -42.51 -26.19 -15.87
C GLY A 265 -43.52 -25.89 -16.98
N GLU A 266 -43.22 -24.94 -17.87
CA GLU A 266 -44.10 -24.55 -18.97
C GLU A 266 -44.19 -25.67 -20.01
N LYS A 267 -45.42 -26.05 -20.38
CA LYS A 267 -45.67 -27.09 -21.39
C LYS A 267 -46.18 -26.44 -22.68
N PRO A 268 -45.55 -26.70 -23.83
CA PRO A 268 -46.01 -26.15 -25.10
C PRO A 268 -47.37 -26.75 -25.50
N ARG A 269 -48.14 -26.01 -26.29
CA ARG A 269 -49.45 -26.43 -26.82
C ARG A 269 -49.43 -26.66 -28.33
N ASP A 270 -48.51 -26.03 -29.02
CA ASP A 270 -48.33 -26.05 -30.46
C ASP A 270 -46.87 -25.76 -30.83
N VAL A 271 -46.56 -25.80 -32.13
CA VAL A 271 -45.22 -25.52 -32.67
C VAL A 271 -44.69 -24.16 -32.23
N SER A 272 -45.51 -23.11 -32.34
CA SER A 272 -45.15 -21.74 -31.94
C SER A 272 -44.77 -21.65 -30.46
N GLY A 273 -45.47 -22.37 -29.58
CA GLY A 273 -45.14 -22.46 -28.16
C GLY A 273 -43.80 -23.14 -27.89
N VAL A 274 -43.44 -24.18 -28.65
CA VAL A 274 -42.11 -24.81 -28.54
C VAL A 274 -41.02 -23.85 -29.01
N GLU A 275 -41.22 -23.17 -30.13
CA GLU A 275 -40.27 -22.18 -30.67
C GLU A 275 -40.02 -21.03 -29.68
N LEU A 276 -41.06 -20.57 -28.98
CA LEU A 276 -40.91 -19.58 -27.91
C LEU A 276 -40.03 -20.09 -26.76
N LEU A 277 -40.27 -21.33 -26.29
CA LEU A 277 -39.45 -21.95 -25.25
C LEU A 277 -37.99 -22.12 -25.70
N MET A 278 -37.77 -22.47 -26.97
CA MET A 278 -36.44 -22.57 -27.56
C MET A 278 -35.74 -21.21 -27.63
N ASN A 279 -36.44 -20.16 -28.05
CA ASN A 279 -35.89 -18.80 -28.07
C ASN A 279 -35.50 -18.33 -26.67
N ASN A 280 -36.35 -18.57 -25.67
CA ASN A 280 -36.03 -18.28 -24.27
C ASN A 280 -34.78 -19.04 -23.79
N HIS A 281 -34.65 -20.32 -24.17
CA HIS A 281 -33.48 -21.15 -23.82
C HIS A 281 -32.19 -20.69 -24.50
N GLN A 282 -32.28 -20.18 -25.74
CA GLN A 282 -31.15 -19.56 -26.44
C GLN A 282 -30.75 -18.23 -25.80
N SER A 283 -31.69 -17.43 -25.30
CA SER A 283 -31.36 -16.23 -24.52
C SER A 283 -30.54 -16.59 -23.27
N LEU A 284 -30.90 -17.66 -22.55
CA LEU A 284 -30.10 -18.16 -21.43
C LEU A 284 -28.71 -18.61 -21.87
N LYS A 285 -28.56 -19.18 -23.08
CA LYS A 285 -27.24 -19.53 -23.64
C LYS A 285 -26.37 -18.30 -23.83
N ALA A 286 -26.93 -17.26 -24.44
CA ALA A 286 -26.23 -15.99 -24.62
C ALA A 286 -25.80 -15.39 -23.27
N GLU A 287 -26.67 -15.44 -22.26
CA GLU A 287 -26.31 -15.03 -20.90
C GLU A 287 -25.14 -15.84 -20.34
N ILE A 288 -25.14 -17.16 -20.51
CA ILE A 288 -24.03 -18.03 -20.08
C ILE A 288 -22.74 -17.63 -20.79
N ASP A 289 -22.78 -17.40 -22.10
CA ASP A 289 -21.60 -17.07 -22.90
C ASP A 289 -21.00 -15.72 -22.51
N THR A 290 -21.83 -14.72 -22.21
CA THR A 290 -21.35 -13.41 -21.71
C THR A 290 -20.68 -13.49 -20.34
N ARG A 291 -20.84 -14.59 -19.60
CA ARG A 291 -20.20 -14.79 -18.29
C ARG A 291 -18.87 -15.52 -18.36
N GLU A 292 -18.43 -15.97 -19.54
CA GLU A 292 -17.19 -16.73 -19.69
C GLU A 292 -15.96 -15.98 -19.18
N ASP A 293 -15.88 -14.68 -19.44
CA ASP A 293 -14.77 -13.84 -18.97
C ASP A 293 -14.71 -13.77 -17.45
N ASN A 294 -15.86 -13.77 -16.77
CA ASN A 294 -15.91 -13.75 -15.31
C ASN A 294 -15.42 -15.08 -14.71
N PHE A 295 -15.79 -16.21 -15.33
CA PHE A 295 -15.26 -17.52 -14.93
C PHE A 295 -13.76 -17.58 -15.15
N SER A 296 -13.29 -17.13 -16.32
CA SER A 296 -11.87 -17.13 -16.67
C SER A 296 -11.07 -16.26 -15.70
N ALA A 297 -11.55 -15.06 -15.37
CA ALA A 297 -10.93 -14.18 -14.39
C ALA A 297 -10.89 -14.80 -12.99
N CYS A 298 -11.99 -15.40 -12.52
CA CYS A 298 -12.06 -16.05 -11.21
C CYS A 298 -11.11 -17.26 -11.11
N ILE A 299 -11.09 -18.10 -12.15
CA ILE A 299 -10.21 -19.28 -12.22
C ILE A 299 -8.75 -18.86 -12.31
N SER A 300 -8.44 -17.83 -13.11
CA SER A 300 -7.08 -17.29 -13.22
C SER A 300 -6.59 -16.76 -11.87
N LEU A 301 -7.40 -15.95 -11.17
CA LEU A 301 -7.07 -15.43 -9.85
C LEU A 301 -6.82 -16.58 -8.84
N GLY A 302 -7.70 -17.59 -8.82
CA GLY A 302 -7.50 -18.75 -7.96
C GLY A 302 -6.20 -19.51 -8.27
N ARG A 303 -5.88 -19.73 -9.56
CA ARG A 303 -4.64 -20.40 -9.99
C ARG A 303 -3.39 -19.60 -9.62
N GLU A 304 -3.43 -18.29 -9.78
CA GLU A 304 -2.35 -17.37 -9.39
C GLU A 304 -2.07 -17.47 -7.88
N LEU A 305 -3.12 -17.47 -7.05
CA LEU A 305 -2.99 -17.63 -5.61
C LEU A 305 -2.35 -18.99 -5.24
N LEU A 306 -2.72 -20.06 -5.94
CA LEU A 306 -2.10 -21.37 -5.72
C LEU A 306 -0.64 -21.41 -6.17
N ALA A 307 -0.29 -20.76 -7.28
CA ALA A 307 1.08 -20.68 -7.77
C ALA A 307 2.00 -19.96 -6.78
N ARG A 308 1.47 -18.96 -6.06
CA ARG A 308 2.17 -18.25 -4.97
C ARG A 308 2.20 -18.99 -3.64
N GLN A 309 1.67 -20.22 -3.56
CA GLN A 309 1.56 -20.99 -2.32
C GLN A 309 0.81 -20.22 -1.21
N HIS A 310 -0.28 -19.55 -1.58
CA HIS A 310 -1.09 -18.75 -0.65
C HIS A 310 -1.51 -19.56 0.59
N TYR A 311 -1.57 -18.92 1.77
CA TYR A 311 -1.83 -19.61 3.05
C TYR A 311 -3.16 -20.39 3.08
N ALA A 312 -4.17 -19.92 2.34
CA ALA A 312 -5.48 -20.58 2.18
C ALA A 312 -5.56 -21.52 0.96
N SER A 313 -4.44 -22.09 0.50
CA SER A 313 -4.38 -22.90 -0.72
C SER A 313 -5.34 -24.11 -0.72
N ALA A 314 -5.63 -24.71 0.44
CA ALA A 314 -6.57 -25.83 0.53
C ALA A 314 -7.98 -25.40 0.14
N ASP A 315 -8.48 -24.33 0.78
CA ASP A 315 -9.81 -23.77 0.53
C ASP A 315 -9.93 -23.26 -0.91
N ILE A 316 -8.90 -22.59 -1.44
CA ILE A 316 -8.88 -22.09 -2.82
C ILE A 316 -9.02 -23.25 -3.82
N LYS A 317 -8.28 -24.35 -3.63
CA LYS A 317 -8.38 -25.55 -4.48
C LYS A 317 -9.79 -26.13 -4.45
N GLU A 318 -10.38 -26.25 -3.26
CA GLU A 318 -11.74 -26.76 -3.09
C GLU A 318 -12.75 -25.88 -3.84
N LYS A 319 -12.67 -24.56 -3.66
CA LYS A 319 -13.58 -23.61 -4.32
C LYS A 319 -13.43 -23.60 -5.84
N LEU A 320 -12.21 -23.72 -6.37
CA LEU A 320 -11.99 -23.85 -7.81
C LEU A 320 -12.61 -25.13 -8.38
N LEU A 321 -12.44 -26.26 -7.69
CA LEU A 321 -13.03 -27.53 -8.08
C LEU A 321 -14.56 -27.45 -8.06
N GLN A 322 -15.13 -26.91 -6.98
CA GLN A 322 -16.57 -26.70 -6.84
C GLN A 322 -17.13 -25.83 -7.98
N LEU A 323 -16.50 -24.67 -8.24
CA LEU A 323 -16.91 -23.73 -9.29
C LEU A 323 -16.87 -24.39 -10.68
N THR A 324 -15.80 -25.14 -10.97
CA THR A 324 -15.61 -25.83 -12.25
C THR A 324 -16.66 -26.92 -12.46
N ASN A 325 -16.93 -27.72 -11.42
CA ASN A 325 -17.95 -28.77 -11.47
C ASN A 325 -19.36 -28.20 -11.67
N GLN A 326 -19.70 -27.13 -10.94
CA GLN A 326 -20.98 -26.44 -11.09
C GLN A 326 -21.14 -25.84 -12.49
N ARG A 327 -20.10 -25.21 -13.04
CA ARG A 327 -20.12 -24.68 -14.41
C ARG A 327 -20.35 -25.77 -15.44
N ASN A 328 -19.64 -26.90 -15.32
CA ASN A 328 -19.83 -28.02 -16.24
C ASN A 328 -21.24 -28.63 -16.13
N ALA A 329 -21.78 -28.71 -14.91
CA ALA A 329 -23.16 -29.17 -14.69
C ALA A 329 -24.17 -28.21 -15.33
N LEU A 330 -23.99 -26.89 -15.21
CA LEU A 330 -24.83 -25.88 -15.86
C LEU A 330 -24.88 -26.09 -17.39
N LEU A 331 -23.71 -26.20 -18.02
CA LEU A 331 -23.60 -26.39 -19.48
C LEU A 331 -24.30 -27.68 -19.94
N ARG A 332 -24.06 -28.79 -19.24
CA ARG A 332 -24.74 -30.07 -19.53
C ARG A 332 -26.24 -29.97 -19.40
N ARG A 333 -26.76 -29.34 -18.33
CA ARG A 333 -28.21 -29.15 -18.17
C ARG A 333 -28.82 -28.29 -19.28
N TRP A 334 -28.08 -27.29 -19.74
CA TRP A 334 -28.51 -26.48 -20.87
C TRP A 334 -28.59 -27.32 -22.15
N GLU A 335 -27.56 -28.11 -22.44
CA GLU A 335 -27.50 -29.00 -23.62
C GLU A 335 -28.64 -30.04 -23.58
N GLU A 336 -28.83 -30.73 -22.46
CA GLU A 336 -29.89 -31.72 -22.27
C GLU A 336 -31.29 -31.14 -22.51
N ARG A 337 -31.56 -29.93 -22.01
CA ARG A 337 -32.85 -29.25 -22.24
C ARG A 337 -33.00 -28.81 -23.68
N TRP A 338 -31.93 -28.35 -24.33
CA TRP A 338 -31.97 -27.96 -25.75
C TRP A 338 -32.30 -29.14 -26.66
N GLU A 339 -31.63 -30.27 -26.47
CA GLU A 339 -31.93 -31.50 -27.22
C GLU A 339 -33.39 -31.96 -27.01
N ASN A 340 -33.89 -31.86 -25.77
CA ASN A 340 -35.28 -32.20 -25.47
C ASN A 340 -36.27 -31.27 -26.21
N LEU A 341 -36.04 -29.96 -26.18
CA LEU A 341 -36.88 -28.99 -26.90
C LEU A 341 -36.87 -29.24 -28.41
N GLN A 342 -35.74 -29.63 -28.99
CA GLN A 342 -35.66 -30.01 -30.40
C GLN A 342 -36.50 -31.25 -30.72
N LEU A 343 -36.45 -32.28 -29.86
CA LEU A 343 -37.30 -33.47 -30.01
C LEU A 343 -38.78 -33.13 -29.89
N ILE A 344 -39.14 -32.27 -28.93
CA ILE A 344 -40.53 -31.81 -28.76
C ILE A 344 -40.98 -31.04 -30.00
N LEU A 345 -40.14 -30.15 -30.55
CA LEU A 345 -40.46 -29.37 -31.75
C LEU A 345 -40.79 -30.29 -32.93
N GLU A 346 -39.93 -31.28 -33.18
CA GLU A 346 -40.12 -32.26 -34.26
C GLU A 346 -41.44 -33.03 -34.10
N VAL A 347 -41.78 -33.46 -32.87
CA VAL A 347 -43.04 -34.16 -32.59
C VAL A 347 -44.26 -33.26 -32.86
N TYR A 348 -44.23 -31.99 -32.43
CA TYR A 348 -45.33 -31.05 -32.69
C TYR A 348 -45.45 -30.68 -34.17
N GLN A 349 -44.34 -30.55 -34.89
CA GLN A 349 -44.33 -30.32 -36.34
C GLN A 349 -44.92 -31.52 -37.07
N PHE A 350 -44.51 -32.74 -36.71
CA PHE A 350 -45.09 -33.97 -37.24
C PHE A 350 -46.59 -34.04 -36.99
N ALA A 351 -47.04 -33.80 -35.75
CA ALA A 351 -48.45 -33.85 -35.40
C ALA A 351 -49.29 -32.81 -36.18
N ARG A 352 -48.77 -31.59 -36.34
CA ARG A 352 -49.40 -30.56 -37.17
C ARG A 352 -49.48 -30.99 -38.63
N ASP A 353 -48.39 -31.46 -39.19
CA ASP A 353 -48.30 -31.83 -40.61
C ASP A 353 -49.17 -33.06 -40.92
N ALA A 354 -49.24 -34.02 -39.99
CA ALA A 354 -50.14 -35.16 -40.03
C ALA A 354 -51.61 -34.73 -39.98
N ALA A 355 -51.98 -33.82 -39.08
CA ALA A 355 -53.34 -33.30 -39.00
C ALA A 355 -53.75 -32.54 -40.28
N VAL A 356 -52.82 -31.79 -40.89
CA VAL A 356 -53.06 -31.12 -42.19
C VAL A 356 -53.24 -32.13 -43.32
N ALA A 357 -52.42 -33.18 -43.34
CA ALA A 357 -52.52 -34.24 -44.35
C ALA A 357 -53.82 -35.05 -44.19
N GLU A 358 -54.21 -35.39 -42.96
CA GLU A 358 -55.46 -36.05 -42.64
C GLU A 358 -56.67 -35.20 -43.04
N ALA A 359 -56.67 -33.91 -42.70
CA ALA A 359 -57.74 -33.00 -43.11
C ALA A 359 -57.86 -32.89 -44.64
N TRP A 360 -56.73 -32.90 -45.36
CA TRP A 360 -56.74 -32.93 -46.82
C TRP A 360 -57.36 -34.23 -47.35
N LEU A 361 -56.98 -35.40 -46.82
CA LEU A 361 -57.54 -36.69 -47.22
C LEU A 361 -59.06 -36.73 -47.01
N ILE A 362 -59.53 -36.33 -45.82
CA ILE A 362 -60.96 -36.26 -45.48
C ILE A 362 -61.71 -35.33 -46.45
N ALA A 363 -61.12 -34.20 -46.82
CA ALA A 363 -61.74 -33.26 -47.76
C ALA A 363 -61.88 -33.83 -49.19
N GLN A 364 -61.03 -34.77 -49.61
CA GLN A 364 -61.13 -35.41 -50.94
C GLN A 364 -62.12 -36.58 -50.98
N GLU A 365 -62.40 -37.19 -49.83
CA GLU A 365 -63.25 -38.38 -49.72
C GLU A 365 -64.65 -38.22 -50.37
N PRO A 366 -65.40 -37.12 -50.16
CA PRO A 366 -66.71 -36.95 -50.78
C PRO A 366 -66.67 -36.89 -52.32
N TYR A 367 -65.62 -36.29 -52.88
CA TYR A 367 -65.43 -36.19 -54.32
C TYR A 367 -65.15 -37.57 -54.93
N LEU A 368 -64.25 -38.35 -54.31
CA LEU A 368 -63.87 -39.69 -54.79
C LEU A 368 -64.97 -40.73 -54.60
N MET A 369 -65.88 -40.53 -53.65
CA MET A 369 -67.05 -41.38 -53.43
C MET A 369 -68.24 -41.04 -54.33
N SER A 370 -68.16 -39.97 -55.13
CA SER A 370 -69.22 -39.61 -56.07
C SER A 370 -69.38 -40.69 -57.15
N GLN A 371 -70.63 -41.07 -57.43
CA GLN A 371 -70.98 -42.02 -58.50
C GLN A 371 -71.48 -41.31 -59.78
N GLU A 372 -71.37 -39.98 -59.85
CA GLU A 372 -71.80 -39.19 -61.00
C GLU A 372 -70.85 -39.39 -62.19
N LEU A 373 -71.38 -39.95 -63.29
CA LEU A 373 -70.63 -40.16 -64.54
C LEU A 373 -70.93 -39.11 -65.61
N GLY A 374 -71.87 -38.19 -65.35
CA GLY A 374 -72.39 -37.23 -66.34
C GLY A 374 -73.42 -37.86 -67.28
N HIS A 375 -74.27 -37.01 -67.85
CA HIS A 375 -75.35 -37.37 -68.77
C HIS A 375 -75.12 -36.84 -70.20
N THR A 376 -74.09 -36.02 -70.40
CA THR A 376 -73.68 -35.48 -71.72
C THR A 376 -72.18 -35.64 -71.94
N ILE A 377 -71.73 -35.58 -73.20
CA ILE A 377 -70.30 -35.62 -73.55
C ILE A 377 -69.55 -34.48 -72.83
N ASP A 378 -70.12 -33.27 -72.84
CA ASP A 378 -69.54 -32.10 -72.19
C ASP A 378 -69.41 -32.29 -70.66
N GLU A 379 -70.39 -32.92 -70.01
CA GLU A 379 -70.34 -33.24 -68.58
C GLU A 379 -69.28 -34.28 -68.26
N VAL A 380 -69.17 -35.34 -69.08
CA VAL A 380 -68.16 -36.39 -68.93
C VAL A 380 -66.75 -35.80 -69.12
N GLU A 381 -66.53 -34.99 -70.16
CA GLU A 381 -65.25 -34.31 -70.39
C GLU A 381 -64.88 -33.35 -69.24
N SER A 382 -65.87 -32.67 -68.67
CA SER A 382 -65.69 -31.82 -67.49
C SER A 382 -65.29 -32.63 -66.25
N LEU A 383 -65.90 -33.79 -66.03
CA LEU A 383 -65.54 -34.72 -64.95
C LEU A 383 -64.13 -35.27 -65.12
N ILE A 384 -63.73 -35.63 -66.35
CA ILE A 384 -62.36 -36.07 -66.67
C ILE A 384 -61.35 -34.95 -66.33
N LYS A 385 -61.60 -33.71 -66.80
CA LYS A 385 -60.73 -32.57 -66.48
C LYS A 385 -60.62 -32.30 -64.99
N LYS A 386 -61.73 -32.44 -64.24
CA LYS A 386 -61.73 -32.33 -62.77
C LYS A 386 -60.89 -33.43 -62.13
N HIS A 387 -60.95 -34.65 -62.64
CA HIS A 387 -60.15 -35.77 -62.13
C HIS A 387 -58.66 -35.60 -62.40
N GLU A 388 -58.28 -35.17 -63.61
CA GLU A 388 -56.89 -34.83 -63.93
C GLU A 388 -56.34 -33.71 -63.02
N ALA A 389 -57.19 -32.76 -62.62
CA ALA A 389 -56.81 -31.72 -61.66
C ALA A 389 -56.61 -32.28 -60.24
N PHE A 390 -57.46 -33.23 -59.82
CA PHE A 390 -57.27 -33.97 -58.58
C PHE A 390 -55.96 -34.77 -58.59
N GLU A 391 -55.68 -35.54 -59.65
CA GLU A 391 -54.44 -36.33 -59.77
C GLU A 391 -53.19 -35.46 -59.67
N LYS A 392 -53.20 -34.28 -60.31
CA LYS A 392 -52.12 -33.29 -60.18
C LYS A 392 -51.98 -32.77 -58.74
N SER A 393 -53.10 -32.50 -58.07
CA SER A 393 -53.11 -32.06 -56.67
C SER A 393 -52.59 -33.16 -55.74
N ALA A 394 -52.97 -34.41 -55.95
CA ALA A 394 -52.51 -35.57 -55.19
C ALA A 394 -51.00 -35.81 -55.40
N ALA A 395 -50.53 -35.76 -56.64
CA ALA A 395 -49.10 -35.83 -56.95
C ALA A 395 -48.29 -34.72 -56.27
N ALA A 396 -48.87 -33.52 -56.14
CA ALA A 396 -48.24 -32.41 -55.40
C ALA A 396 -48.23 -32.60 -53.87
N GLN A 397 -49.02 -33.53 -53.31
CA GLN A 397 -48.99 -33.88 -51.88
C GLN A 397 -48.03 -35.04 -51.56
N GLU A 398 -47.52 -35.76 -52.56
CA GLU A 398 -46.68 -36.96 -52.37
C GLU A 398 -45.48 -36.71 -51.47
N ASP A 399 -44.82 -35.55 -51.63
CA ASP A 399 -43.67 -35.15 -50.80
C ASP A 399 -44.05 -34.99 -49.31
N ARG A 400 -45.27 -34.49 -49.03
CA ARG A 400 -45.77 -34.34 -47.66
C ARG A 400 -46.03 -35.71 -47.01
N PHE A 401 -46.65 -36.64 -47.73
CA PHE A 401 -46.86 -38.00 -47.22
C PHE A 401 -45.55 -38.77 -47.07
N SER A 402 -44.63 -38.62 -48.02
CA SER A 402 -43.28 -39.18 -47.93
C SER A 402 -42.51 -38.66 -46.72
N ALA A 403 -42.67 -37.39 -46.36
CA ALA A 403 -42.08 -36.82 -45.14
C ALA A 403 -42.67 -37.45 -43.87
N LEU A 404 -44.00 -37.64 -43.82
CA LEU A 404 -44.69 -38.28 -42.69
C LEU A 404 -44.39 -39.78 -42.53
N GLN A 405 -43.90 -40.46 -43.58
CA GLN A 405 -43.44 -41.84 -43.48
C GLN A 405 -42.06 -41.98 -42.83
N ARG A 406 -41.27 -40.89 -42.75
CA ARG A 406 -39.96 -40.91 -42.11
C ARG A 406 -40.16 -40.85 -40.60
N LEU A 407 -39.49 -41.76 -39.89
CA LEU A 407 -39.48 -41.76 -38.44
C LEU A 407 -38.86 -40.46 -37.91
N THR A 408 -39.53 -39.86 -36.92
CA THR A 408 -38.97 -38.76 -36.14
C THR A 408 -37.74 -39.21 -35.36
N THR A 409 -36.85 -38.28 -35.04
CA THR A 409 -35.69 -38.52 -34.19
C THR A 409 -36.10 -39.10 -32.84
N PHE A 410 -37.26 -38.67 -32.32
CA PHE A 410 -37.86 -39.28 -31.12
C PHE A 410 -38.12 -40.77 -31.30
N GLU A 411 -38.82 -41.18 -32.37
CA GLU A 411 -39.13 -42.59 -32.64
C GLU A 411 -37.88 -43.43 -32.89
N VAL A 412 -36.88 -42.87 -33.58
CA VAL A 412 -35.58 -43.53 -33.79
C VAL A 412 -34.87 -43.76 -32.45
N LYS A 413 -34.82 -42.74 -31.58
CA LYS A 413 -34.24 -42.86 -30.23
C LYS A 413 -35.01 -43.86 -29.36
N GLU A 414 -36.34 -43.86 -29.40
CA GLU A 414 -37.19 -44.81 -28.67
C GLU A 414 -36.94 -46.25 -29.15
N LYS A 415 -36.88 -46.47 -30.46
CA LYS A 415 -36.60 -47.78 -31.05
C LYS A 415 -35.22 -48.30 -30.64
N LYS A 416 -34.20 -47.44 -30.69
CA LYS A 416 -32.85 -47.77 -30.23
C LYS A 416 -32.82 -48.10 -28.73
N ARG A 417 -33.49 -47.29 -27.90
CA ARG A 417 -33.58 -47.54 -26.45
C ARG A 417 -34.24 -48.89 -26.13
N ARG A 418 -35.30 -49.25 -26.88
CA ARG A 418 -35.93 -50.58 -26.74
C ARG A 418 -35.02 -51.71 -27.16
N GLN A 419 -34.22 -51.53 -28.21
CA GLN A 419 -33.22 -52.52 -28.66
C GLN A 419 -32.13 -52.71 -27.60
N GLU A 420 -31.55 -51.63 -27.10
CA GLU A 420 -30.51 -51.68 -26.06
C GLU A 420 -31.04 -52.32 -24.76
N ALA A 421 -32.27 -52.01 -24.35
CA ALA A 421 -32.90 -52.64 -23.19
C ALA A 421 -33.14 -54.14 -23.38
N ALA A 422 -33.55 -54.56 -24.59
CA ALA A 422 -33.70 -55.96 -24.92
C ALA A 422 -32.36 -56.70 -24.90
N GLU A 423 -31.30 -56.11 -25.46
CA GLU A 423 -29.95 -56.67 -25.43
C GLU A 423 -29.40 -56.78 -24.00
N ALA A 424 -29.63 -55.76 -23.16
CA ALA A 424 -29.22 -55.79 -21.76
C ALA A 424 -29.96 -56.90 -20.97
N ALA A 425 -31.27 -57.04 -21.17
CA ALA A 425 -32.05 -58.11 -20.55
C ALA A 425 -31.60 -59.50 -21.02
N GLU A 426 -31.23 -59.65 -22.29
CA GLU A 426 -30.70 -60.91 -22.82
C GLU A 426 -29.31 -61.22 -22.23
N ARG A 427 -28.44 -60.22 -22.06
CA ARG A 427 -27.14 -60.38 -21.38
C ARG A 427 -27.33 -60.79 -19.92
N GLU A 428 -28.20 -60.12 -19.17
CA GLU A 428 -28.47 -60.45 -17.77
C GLU A 428 -29.05 -61.86 -17.64
N LYS A 429 -29.93 -62.26 -18.56
CA LYS A 429 -30.46 -63.62 -18.62
C LYS A 429 -29.34 -64.65 -18.87
N ARG A 430 -28.44 -64.40 -19.82
CA ARG A 430 -27.29 -65.28 -20.10
C ARG A 430 -26.32 -65.37 -18.92
N GLU A 431 -26.07 -64.26 -18.22
CA GLU A 431 -25.23 -64.25 -17.02
C GLU A 431 -25.87 -65.06 -15.88
N ARG A 432 -27.19 -64.95 -15.69
CA ARG A 432 -27.93 -65.78 -14.72
C ARG A 432 -27.89 -67.26 -15.09
N GLU A 433 -28.15 -67.61 -16.35
CA GLU A 433 -28.08 -69.00 -16.83
C GLU A 433 -26.66 -69.59 -16.69
N ALA A 434 -25.62 -68.79 -16.95
CA ALA A 434 -24.23 -69.20 -16.75
C ALA A 434 -23.87 -69.39 -15.27
N ALA A 435 -24.37 -68.51 -14.39
CA ALA A 435 -24.19 -68.64 -12.94
C ALA A 435 -24.91 -69.87 -12.37
N GLU A 436 -26.12 -70.17 -12.84
CA GLU A 436 -26.89 -71.36 -12.48
C GLU A 436 -26.21 -72.65 -12.99
N ALA A 437 -25.71 -72.65 -14.22
CA ALA A 437 -24.96 -73.79 -14.77
C ALA A 437 -23.64 -74.04 -14.03
N ALA A 438 -22.93 -72.98 -13.63
CA ALA A 438 -21.72 -73.09 -12.82
C ALA A 438 -22.03 -73.61 -11.41
N ALA A 439 -23.16 -73.21 -10.81
CA ALA A 439 -23.61 -73.70 -9.52
C ALA A 439 -24.11 -75.16 -9.57
N ALA A 440 -24.63 -75.62 -10.72
CA ALA A 440 -25.05 -77.01 -10.91
C ALA A 440 -23.89 -77.96 -11.26
N ALA A 441 -22.74 -77.42 -11.69
CA ALA A 441 -21.52 -78.17 -12.01
C ALA A 441 -20.52 -78.25 -10.84
N ALA A 442 -20.78 -77.53 -9.74
CA ALA A 442 -20.06 -77.59 -8.47
C ALA A 442 -20.83 -78.45 -7.46
#